data_AF-A0A416TTN5-F1
#
_entry.id   AF-A0A416TTN5-F1
#
_cell.length_a   1.000
_cell.length_b   1.000
_cell.length_c   1.000
_cell.angle_alpha   90.00
_cell.angle_beta   90.00
_cell.angle_gamma   90.00
#
_symmetry.space_group_name_H-M   'P 1'
#
loop_
_entity.id
_entity.type
_entity.pdbx_description
1 polymer ?
#
loop_
_entity_poly.entity_id
_entity_poly.type
_entity_poly.pdbx_seq_one_letter_code
_entity_poly.pdbx_strand_id
1 'polypeptide(L)' 'MATSSIFTNIVINDPKKAEKFIDALETSSHDPAWKPTSPVKPPLTDIEAIRKLMAKRVSAK' A
#
# COMPACT_ATOMS: atom_id res chain seq x y z
N MET A 1 8.03 10.60 11.31
CA MET A 1 6.90 11.30 10.65
C MET A 1 7.40 11.66 9.26
N ALA A 2 6.88 11.03 8.20
CA ALA A 2 7.29 11.39 6.85
C ALA A 2 6.59 12.71 6.47
N THR A 3 7.36 13.76 6.23
CA THR A 3 6.88 15.10 5.84
C THR A 3 6.76 15.24 4.33
N SER A 4 6.63 14.14 3.60
CA SER A 4 6.43 14.16 2.14
C SER A 4 4.93 14.23 1.86
N SER A 5 4.48 15.35 1.30
CA SER A 5 3.12 15.48 0.79
C SER A 5 3.00 14.78 -0.57
N ILE A 6 1.89 14.09 -0.80
CA ILE A 6 1.61 13.40 -2.07
C ILE A 6 1.49 14.38 -3.26
N PHE A 7 1.17 15.65 -3.00
CA PHE A 7 0.99 16.68 -4.02
C PHE A 7 2.21 17.59 -4.20
N THR A 8 3.38 17.23 -3.68
CA THR A 8 4.58 18.05 -3.90
C THR A 8 5.01 17.97 -5.36
N ASN A 9 5.02 19.10 -6.05
CA ASN A 9 5.62 19.21 -7.37
C ASN A 9 7.15 19.09 -7.26
N ILE A 10 7.72 18.07 -7.89
CA ILE A 10 9.16 17.85 -7.93
C ILE A 10 9.69 18.51 -9.20
N VAL A 11 10.44 19.60 -9.04
CA VAL A 11 11.12 20.28 -10.16
C VAL A 11 12.56 19.77 -10.24
N ILE A 12 12.89 19.03 -11.31
CA ILE A 12 14.23 18.52 -11.55
C ILE A 12 14.90 19.39 -12.61
N ASN A 13 15.86 20.23 -12.19
CA ASN A 13 16.58 21.14 -13.08
C ASN A 13 17.83 20.53 -13.73
N ASP A 14 18.34 19.43 -13.19
CA ASP A 14 19.54 18.75 -13.69
C ASP A 14 19.13 17.63 -14.66
N PRO A 15 19.53 17.71 -15.95
CA PRO A 15 19.12 16.71 -16.95
C PRO A 15 19.57 15.29 -16.58
N LYS A 16 20.74 15.14 -15.94
CA LYS A 16 21.23 13.82 -15.52
C LYS A 16 20.41 13.20 -14.40
N LYS A 17 19.79 14.04 -13.56
CA LYS A 17 18.89 13.56 -12.50
C LYS A 17 17.50 13.25 -13.06
N ALA A 18 17.07 13.97 -14.09
CA ALA A 18 15.80 13.71 -14.76
C ALA A 18 15.82 12.33 -15.45
N GLU A 19 16.89 12.03 -16.20
CA GLU A 19 17.08 10.72 -16.84
C GLU A 19 17.04 9.58 -15.83
N LYS A 20 17.85 9.66 -14.77
CA LYS A 20 17.88 8.65 -13.70
C LYS A 20 16.52 8.46 -13.00
N PHE A 21 15.75 9.54 -12.87
CA PHE A 21 14.43 9.49 -12.26
C PHE A 21 13.43 8.77 -13.17
N ILE A 22 13.48 9.03 -14.48
CA ILE A 22 12.66 8.33 -15.48
C ILE A 22 13.02 6.85 -15.50
N ASP A 23 14.31 6.51 -15.54
CA ASP A 23 14.78 5.11 -15.51
C ASP A 23 14.29 4.38 -14.25
N ALA A 24 14.36 5.03 -13.09
CA ALA A 24 13.88 4.46 -11.83
C ALA A 24 12.36 4.28 -11.82
N LEU A 25 11.60 5.22 -12.39
CA LEU A 25 10.15 5.10 -12.54
C LEU A 25 9.77 3.94 -13.46
N GLU A 26 10.44 3.82 -14.60
CA GLU A 26 10.19 2.73 -15.56
C GLU A 26 10.53 1.39 -14.92
N THR A 27 11.66 1.29 -14.21
CA THR A 27 12.03 0.08 -13.46
C THR A 27 10.96 -0.27 -12.41
N SER A 28 10.48 0.72 -11.66
CA SER A 28 9.45 0.49 -10.64
C SER A 28 8.09 0.09 -11.22
N SER A 29 7.74 0.58 -12.42
CA SER A 29 6.51 0.15 -13.09
C SER A 29 6.54 -1.33 -13.51
N HIS A 30 7.74 -1.87 -13.72
CA HIS A 30 7.97 -3.27 -14.06
C HIS A 30 8.29 -4.13 -12.83
N ASP A 31 8.23 -3.56 -11.61
CA ASP A 31 8.45 -4.34 -10.40
C ASP A 31 7.43 -5.48 -10.32
N PRO A 32 7.87 -6.68 -9.87
CA PRO A 32 6.97 -7.80 -9.75
C PRO A 32 5.83 -7.44 -8.79
N ALA A 33 4.63 -7.93 -9.09
CA ALA A 33 3.47 -7.75 -8.23
C ALA A 33 3.84 -8.06 -6.78
N TRP A 34 3.57 -7.09 -5.89
CA TRP A 34 3.91 -7.20 -4.48
C TRP A 34 3.37 -8.51 -3.89
N LYS A 35 4.25 -9.29 -3.26
CA LYS A 35 3.90 -10.53 -2.57
C LYS A 35 4.07 -10.35 -1.08
N PRO A 36 3.08 -10.76 -0.26
CA PRO A 36 3.22 -10.68 1.18
C PRO A 36 4.28 -11.68 1.66
N THR A 37 5.19 -11.22 2.52
CA THR A 37 6.26 -12.05 3.11
C THR A 37 5.71 -13.06 4.14
N SER A 38 4.53 -12.79 4.69
CA SER A 38 3.83 -13.65 5.64
C SER A 38 2.48 -14.10 5.08
N PRO A 39 1.97 -15.28 5.47
CA PRO A 39 0.62 -15.71 5.09
C PRO A 39 -0.42 -14.68 5.54
N VAL A 40 -1.09 -14.05 4.56
CA VAL A 40 -2.21 -13.14 4.83
C VAL A 40 -3.45 -14.00 4.96
N LYS A 41 -4.09 -13.96 6.13
CA LYS A 41 -5.40 -14.60 6.30
C LYS A 41 -6.39 -13.85 5.41
N PRO A 42 -7.15 -14.56 4.55
CA PRO A 42 -8.15 -13.90 3.73
C PRO A 42 -9.17 -13.18 4.62
N PRO A 43 -9.73 -12.06 4.15
CA PRO A 43 -10.79 -11.38 4.88
C PRO A 43 -11.97 -12.34 5.09
N LEU A 44 -12.62 -12.23 6.26
CA LEU A 44 -13.81 -13.01 6.56
C LEU A 44 -14.93 -12.56 5.62
N THR A 45 -15.34 -13.43 4.70
CA THR A 45 -16.40 -13.15 3.71
C THR A 45 -17.76 -13.70 4.10
N ASP A 46 -17.80 -14.63 5.06
CA ASP A 46 -19.05 -15.22 5.55
C ASP A 46 -19.81 -14.25 6.45
N ILE A 47 -21.02 -13.89 5.99
CA ILE A 47 -21.93 -12.96 6.66
C ILE A 47 -22.31 -13.46 8.06
N GLU A 48 -22.54 -14.76 8.24
CA GLU A 48 -22.93 -15.30 9.55
C GLU A 48 -21.77 -15.26 10.54
N ALA A 49 -20.56 -15.59 10.07
CA ALA A 49 -19.36 -15.50 10.88
C ALA A 49 -19.04 -14.05 11.29
N ILE A 50 -19.25 -13.08 10.39
CA ILE A 50 -19.12 -11.65 10.70
C ILE A 50 -20.13 -11.25 11.77
N ARG A 51 -21.40 -11.64 11.64
CA ARG A 51 -22.45 -11.33 12.62
C ARG A 51 -22.11 -11.90 14.00
N LYS A 52 -21.64 -13.15 14.08
CA LYS A 52 -21.20 -13.78 15.33
C LYS A 52 -20.02 -13.06 15.97
N LEU A 53 -19.03 -12.65 15.17
CA LEU A 53 -17.87 -11.89 15.65
C LEU A 53 -18.29 -10.53 16.21
N MET A 54 -19.16 -9.81 15.50
CA MET A 54 -19.66 -8.50 15.93
C MET A 54 -20.51 -8.62 17.20
N ALA A 55 -21.34 -9.65 17.33
CA ALA A 55 -22.12 -9.91 18.54
C ALA A 55 -21.20 -10.15 19.76
N LYS A 56 -20.13 -10.95 19.60
CA LYS A 56 -19.14 -11.19 20.66
C LYS A 56 -18.41 -9.91 21.10
N ARG A 57 -18.21 -8.97 20.18
CA ARG A 57 -17.58 -7.67 20.48
C ARG A 57 -18.48 -6.77 21.34
N VAL A 58 -19.80 -6.85 21.16
CA VAL A 58 -20.77 -6.05 21.94
C VAL A 58 -20.96 -6.62 23.34
N SER A 59 -20.92 -7.95 23.51
CA SER A 59 -21.08 -8.60 24.82
C SER A 59 -19.84 -8.56 25.71
N ALA A 60 -18.68 -8.16 25.17
CA ALA A 60 -17.42 -8.06 25.90
C ALA A 60 -17.21 -6.67 26.55
N LYS A 61 -18.29 -5.94 26.80
CA LYS A 61 -18.30 -4.62 27.42
C LYS A 61 -18.99 -4.66 28.77
#